data_AF-A0A8J2VNU8-F1
#
_entry.id   AF-A0A8J2VNU8-F1
#
_cell.length_a   1.000
_cell.length_b   1.000
_cell.length_c   1.000
_cell.angle_alpha   90.00
_cell.angle_beta   90.00
_cell.angle_gamma   90.00
#
_symmetry.space_group_name_H-M   'P 1'
#
loop_
_entity.id
_entity.type
_entity.pdbx_description
1 polymer ?
#
loop_
_entity_poly.entity_id
_entity_poly.type
_entity_poly.pdbx_seq_one_letter_code
_entity_poly.pdbx_strand_id
1 'polypeptide(L)'
;MNVSQVFRRYLKLYFPSGMYEEWYMDVATIATRDLRLNGIRRLIPSENEWLKLHVFFCHGIREKLFLIQDESGQTHLVIGLIKGNRVLHCQKLIQQPYC
;
A
#
# COMPACT_ATOMS: atom_id res chain seq x y z
N MET A 1 -1.62 -13.53 4.21
CA MET A 1 -0.90 -13.21 2.95
C MET A 1 0.27 -12.30 3.30
N ASN A 2 1.48 -12.54 2.82
CA ASN A 2 2.63 -11.68 3.15
C ASN A 2 2.68 -10.44 2.23
N VAL A 3 3.50 -9.44 2.59
CA VAL A 3 3.63 -8.17 1.87
C VAL A 3 3.94 -8.39 0.38
N SER A 4 4.88 -9.28 0.06
CA SER A 4 5.30 -9.58 -1.32
C SER A 4 4.19 -10.20 -2.15
N GLN A 5 3.36 -11.06 -1.57
CA GLN A 5 2.20 -11.66 -2.24
C GLN A 5 1.12 -10.62 -2.55
N VAL A 6 0.82 -9.73 -1.59
CA VAL A 6 -0.13 -8.62 -1.79
C VAL A 6 0.34 -7.71 -2.92
N PHE A 7 1.62 -7.33 -2.88
CA PHE A 7 2.26 -6.51 -3.90
C PHE A 7 2.19 -7.14 -5.30
N ARG A 8 2.65 -8.39 -5.46
CA ARG A 8 2.62 -9.08 -6.77
C ARG A 8 1.21 -9.27 -7.31
N ARG A 9 0.24 -9.59 -6.43
CA ARG A 9 -1.17 -9.71 -6.83
C ARG A 9 -1.72 -8.38 -7.34
N TYR A 10 -1.40 -7.28 -6.67
CA TYR A 10 -1.85 -5.96 -7.08
C TYR A 10 -1.21 -5.53 -8.42
N LEU A 11 0.11 -5.72 -8.59
CA LEU A 11 0.78 -5.44 -9.87
C LEU A 11 0.11 -6.20 -11.02
N LYS A 12 -0.11 -7.51 -10.86
CA LYS A 12 -0.72 -8.33 -11.90
C LYS A 12 -2.10 -7.82 -12.35
N LEU A 13 -2.89 -7.28 -11.42
CA LEU A 13 -4.25 -6.83 -11.69
C LEU A 13 -4.33 -5.38 -12.19
N TYR A 14 -3.51 -4.48 -11.64
CA TYR A 14 -3.68 -3.04 -11.81
C TYR A 14 -2.48 -2.33 -12.45
N PHE A 15 -1.32 -2.97 -12.52
CA PHE A 15 -0.13 -2.42 -13.15
C PHE A 15 0.77 -3.51 -13.78
N PRO A 16 0.25 -4.29 -14.76
CA PRO A 16 0.94 -5.46 -15.29
C PRO A 16 2.25 -5.11 -16.01
N SER A 17 2.37 -3.89 -16.54
CA SER A 17 3.61 -3.40 -17.17
C SER A 17 4.80 -3.36 -16.22
N GLY A 18 4.58 -3.25 -14.90
CA GLY A 18 5.64 -3.26 -13.90
C GLY A 18 6.03 -4.64 -13.37
N MET A 19 5.44 -5.73 -13.86
CA MET A 19 5.62 -7.07 -13.26
C MET A 19 7.04 -7.64 -13.34
N TYR A 20 7.80 -7.26 -14.36
CA TYR A 20 9.13 -7.82 -14.67
C TYR A 20 10.28 -6.93 -14.21
N GLU A 21 9.95 -5.83 -13.55
CA GLU A 21 10.90 -4.82 -13.12
C GLU A 21 11.49 -5.16 -11.76
N GLU A 22 12.66 -4.58 -11.48
CA GLU A 22 13.30 -4.70 -10.18
C GLU A 22 12.72 -3.66 -9.21
N TRP A 23 11.89 -4.14 -8.28
CA TRP A 23 11.27 -3.30 -7.26
C TRP A 23 12.06 -3.30 -5.96
N TYR A 24 12.31 -2.08 -5.48
CA TYR A 24 12.86 -1.78 -4.17
C TYR A 24 11.71 -1.46 -3.22
N MET A 25 11.94 -1.66 -1.92
CA MET A 25 10.92 -1.43 -0.89
C MET A 25 11.53 -0.70 0.31
N ASP A 26 10.95 0.45 0.64
CA ASP A 26 11.19 1.15 1.90
C ASP A 26 10.04 0.88 2.87
N VAL A 27 10.36 0.84 4.16
CA VAL A 27 9.38 0.64 5.23
C VAL A 27 9.53 1.73 6.27
N ALA A 28 8.41 2.36 6.65
CA ALA A 28 8.37 3.38 7.67
C ALA A 28 7.15 3.19 8.59
N THR A 29 7.29 3.56 9.85
CA THR A 29 6.16 3.73 10.76
C THR A 29 5.74 5.20 10.72
N ILE A 30 4.46 5.45 10.46
CA ILE A 30 3.90 6.80 10.38
C ILE A 30 2.65 6.91 11.26
N ALA A 31 2.38 8.11 11.79
CA ALA A 31 1.10 8.35 12.42
C ALA A 31 0.02 8.54 11.36
N THR A 32 -1.19 8.02 11.59
CA THR A 32 -2.34 8.15 10.67
C THR A 32 -2.68 9.61 10.39
N ARG A 33 -2.41 10.52 11.33
CA ARG A 33 -2.59 11.97 11.17
C ARG A 33 -1.66 12.60 10.13
N ASP A 34 -0.48 12.01 9.90
CA ASP A 34 0.51 12.52 8.95
C ASP A 34 0.21 12.10 7.51
N LEU A 35 -0.77 11.19 7.31
CA LEU A 35 -1.23 10.76 6.01
C LEU A 35 -2.03 11.87 5.31
N ARG A 36 -1.35 12.64 4.45
CA ARG A 36 -1.94 13.80 3.75
C ARG A 36 -2.99 13.44 2.68
N LEU A 37 -3.08 12.16 2.30
CA LEU A 37 -4.02 11.68 1.30
C LEU A 37 -5.36 11.33 1.96
N ASN A 38 -6.21 12.35 2.14
CA ASN A 38 -7.52 12.23 2.83
C ASN A 38 -8.39 11.07 2.32
N GLY A 39 -8.34 10.77 1.03
CA GLY A 39 -9.07 9.64 0.44
C GLY A 39 -8.60 8.28 0.98
N ILE A 40 -7.29 8.11 1.18
CA ILE A 40 -6.72 6.89 1.78
C ILE A 40 -7.00 6.86 3.27
N ARG A 41 -6.88 7.99 3.97
CA ARG A 41 -7.13 8.07 5.42
C ARG A 41 -8.53 7.57 5.81
N ARG A 42 -9.55 7.83 4.99
CA ARG A 42 -10.93 7.34 5.19
C ARG A 42 -11.08 5.82 5.08
N LEU A 43 -10.13 5.13 4.47
CA LEU A 43 -10.13 3.67 4.34
C LEU A 43 -9.52 2.96 5.55
N ILE A 44 -8.78 3.71 6.37
CA ILE A 44 -8.05 3.22 7.54
C ILE A 44 -8.98 3.23 8.74
N PRO A 45 -9.11 2.11 9.48
CA PRO A 45 -9.91 2.08 10.71
C PRO A 45 -9.38 3.06 11.76
N SER A 46 -10.28 3.77 12.45
CA SER A 46 -9.95 4.88 13.36
C SER A 46 -9.09 4.49 14.56
N GLU A 47 -9.10 3.23 14.94
CA GLU A 47 -8.30 2.67 16.03
C GLU A 47 -6.80 2.57 15.71
N ASN A 48 -6.42 2.66 14.43
CA ASN A 48 -5.01 2.65 14.04
C ASN A 48 -4.44 4.07 14.14
N GLU A 49 -3.82 4.41 15.26
CA GLU A 49 -3.08 5.67 15.40
C GLU A 49 -1.75 5.63 14.63
N TRP A 50 -1.08 4.48 14.64
CA TRP A 50 0.18 4.21 13.97
C TRP A 50 0.00 3.18 12.86
N LEU A 51 0.77 3.35 11.79
CA LEU A 51 0.68 2.54 10.59
C LEU A 51 2.06 2.13 10.12
N LYS A 52 2.17 0.91 9.63
CA LYS A 52 3.35 0.46 8.89
C LYS A 52 3.13 0.70 7.39
N LEU A 53 3.86 1.66 6.85
CA LEU A 53 3.84 2.04 5.45
C LEU A 53 4.99 1.36 4.71
N HIS A 54 4.67 0.58 3.69
CA HIS A 54 5.63 0.05 2.72
C HIS A 54 5.50 0.86 1.44
N VAL A 55 6.61 1.35 0.90
CA VAL A 55 6.66 2.06 -0.38
C VAL A 55 7.52 1.27 -1.34
N PHE A 56 6.91 0.83 -2.44
CA PHE A 56 7.60 0.14 -3.52
C PHE A 56 7.91 1.11 -4.65
N PHE A 57 9.14 1.07 -5.15
CA PHE A 57 9.59 1.89 -6.26
C PHE A 57 10.57 1.12 -7.14
N CYS A 58 10.70 1.54 -8.40
CA CYS A 58 11.62 0.96 -9.36
C CYS A 58 12.36 2.09 -10.09
N HIS A 59 13.62 1.89 -10.42
CA HIS A 59 14.34 2.82 -11.29
C HIS A 59 13.68 2.85 -12.68
N GLY A 60 13.49 4.04 -13.24
CA GLY A 60 12.86 4.21 -14.56
C GLY A 60 11.32 4.26 -14.55
N ILE A 61 10.65 3.86 -13.46
CA ILE A 61 9.19 3.97 -13.30
C ILE A 61 8.85 5.14 -12.39
N ARG A 62 7.96 6.02 -12.85
CA ARG A 62 7.55 7.22 -12.08
C ARG A 62 6.49 6.90 -11.03
N GLU A 63 5.75 5.83 -11.26
CA GLU A 63 4.74 5.31 -10.36
C GLU A 63 5.39 4.63 -9.15
N LYS A 64 4.85 4.88 -7.96
CA LYS A 64 5.21 4.15 -6.74
C LYS A 64 3.98 3.39 -6.25
N LEU A 65 4.19 2.23 -5.64
CA LEU A 65 3.12 1.55 -4.94
C LEU A 65 3.29 1.78 -3.44
N PHE A 66 2.17 1.83 -2.74
CA PHE A 66 2.18 1.86 -1.29
C PHE A 66 1.30 0.74 -0.75
N LEU A 67 1.72 0.16 0.38
CA LEU A 67 0.91 -0.76 1.17
C LEU A 67 0.92 -0.24 2.61
N ILE A 68 -0.28 -0.08 3.17
CA ILE A 68 -0.49 0.32 4.56
C ILE A 68 -0.95 -0.92 5.31
N GLN A 69 -0.26 -1.19 6.41
CA GLN A 69 -0.67 -2.16 7.41
C GLN A 69 -0.98 -1.47 8.74
N ASP A 70 -1.63 -2.21 9.63
CA ASP A 70 -1.65 -1.86 11.05
C ASP A 70 -0.22 -1.76 11.63
N GLU A 71 -0.10 -1.18 12.81
CA GLU A 71 1.19 -1.01 13.50
C GLU A 71 1.93 -2.36 13.68
N SER A 72 1.18 -3.43 13.97
CA SER A 72 1.71 -4.78 14.16
C SER A 72 2.28 -5.41 12.87
N GLY A 73 1.91 -4.88 11.70
CA GLY A 73 2.26 -5.45 10.40
C GLY A 73 1.54 -6.77 10.08
N GLN A 74 0.49 -7.13 10.83
CA GLN A 74 -0.28 -8.35 10.64
C GLN A 74 -1.47 -8.13 9.70
N THR A 75 -2.06 -6.94 9.73
CA THR A 75 -3.27 -6.61 8.98
C THR A 75 -2.95 -5.68 7.82
N HIS A 76 -3.14 -6.15 6.59
CA HIS A 76 -3.06 -5.28 5.41
C HIS A 76 -4.33 -4.46 5.30
N LEU A 77 -4.22 -3.14 5.30
CA LEU A 77 -5.37 -2.23 5.32
C LEU A 77 -5.68 -1.68 3.92
N VAL A 78 -4.67 -1.17 3.22
CA VAL A 78 -4.85 -0.51 1.91
C VAL A 78 -3.61 -0.74 1.06
N ILE A 79 -3.79 -1.03 -0.23
CA ILE A 79 -2.72 -0.97 -1.24
C ILE A 79 -3.11 0.00 -2.35
N GLY A 80 -2.14 0.68 -2.95
CA GLY A 80 -2.41 1.56 -4.08
C GLY A 80 -1.19 1.94 -4.90
N LEU A 81 -1.47 2.66 -5.97
CA LEU A 81 -0.53 3.19 -6.94
C LEU A 81 -0.61 4.72 -6.91
N ILE A 82 0.54 5.39 -6.81
CA ILE A 82 0.68 6.84 -6.87
C ILE A 82 1.60 7.26 -8.01
N LYS A 83 1.37 8.43 -8.57
CA LYS A 83 2.27 9.10 -9.53
C LYS A 83 2.43 10.55 -9.12
N GLY A 84 3.63 10.92 -8.68
CA GLY A 84 3.85 12.19 -7.99
C GLY A 84 2.96 12.30 -6.75
N ASN A 85 2.16 13.36 -6.65
CA ASN A 85 1.26 13.62 -5.51
C ASN A 85 -0.18 13.11 -5.73
N ARG A 86 -0.42 12.27 -6.74
CA ARG A 86 -1.75 11.78 -7.11
C ARG A 86 -1.87 10.28 -6.92
N VAL A 87 -2.97 9.85 -6.30
CA VAL A 87 -3.37 8.44 -6.26
C VAL A 87 -4.02 8.09 -7.60
N LEU A 88 -3.44 7.11 -8.31
CA LEU A 88 -3.98 6.60 -9.56
C LEU A 88 -5.03 5.52 -9.30
N HIS A 89 -4.76 4.65 -8.32
CA HIS A 89 -5.66 3.59 -7.91
C HIS A 89 -5.36 3.20 -6.46
N CYS A 90 -6.38 2.82 -5.69
CA CYS A 90 -6.21 2.23 -4.37
C CYS A 90 -7.35 1.27 -4.05
N GLN A 91 -7.05 0.26 -3.25
CA GLN A 91 -8.00 -0.75 -2.82
C GLN A 91 -7.87 -0.99 -1.32
N LYS A 92 -9.00 -0.96 -0.62
CA LYS A 92 -9.09 -1.45 0.77
C LYS A 92 -8.95 -2.97 0.77
N LEU A 93 -8.04 -3.48 1.58
CA LEU A 93 -7.80 -4.90 1.74
C LEU A 93 -8.60 -5.35 2.97
N ILE A 94 -9.80 -5.89 2.72
CA ILE A 94 -10.63 -6.44 3.80
C ILE A 94 -10.04 -7.82 4.15
N GLN A 95 -9.64 -8.04 5.40
CA GLN A 95 -9.55 -9.41 5.91
C GLN A 95 -10.99 -9.93 5.98
N GLN A 96 -11.40 -10.80 5.04
CA GLN A 96 -12.60 -11.59 5.28
C GLN A 96 -12.33 -12.42 6.54
N PRO A 97 -13.18 -12.36 7.58
CA PRO A 97 -13.15 -13.40 8.58
C PRO A 97 -13.39 -14.72 7.83
N TYR A 98 -12.49 -15.69 8.02
CA TYR A 98 -12.70 -17.04 7.54
C TYR A 98 -14.05 -17.52 8.10
N CYS A 99 -15.03 -17.77 7.22
CA CYS A 99 -16.17 -18.63 7.53
C CYS A 99 -15.73 -20.09 7.40
#